data_AF-A0A4Q3TV40-F1
#
_entry.id   AF-A0A4Q3TV40-F1
#
_cell.length_a   1.000
_cell.length_b   1.000
_cell.length_c   1.000
_cell.angle_alpha   90.00
_cell.angle_beta   90.00
_cell.angle_gamma   90.00
#
_symmetry.space_group_name_H-M   'P 1'
#
loop_
_entity.id
_entity.type
_entity.pdbx_description
1 polymer ?
#
loop_
_entity_poly.entity_id
_entity_poly.type
_entity_poly.pdbx_seq_one_letter_code
_entity_poly.pdbx_strand_id
1 'polypeptide(L)'
;MGKVLDASDLSEEARGCLDLRIAELDMSSRATNVCQLVGIGTLGELAQSRQEVLLQAPNCGRRTVDEIERTLAQFDLTFAMRITGWNPPKGRPKSSDGARPTHLRPARIAVSRNATCLEDELRDLVQLVVQDRNLEMAIKQWGFAGDGRRTLESVGAEYGMTRERVRQIGRRTEDRLKKYNAATPWLRRAVDLASELCPIPALELARELQ
;
A
#
# COMPACT_ATOMS: atom_id res chain seq x y z
N MET A 1 -24.62 -4.88 -28.22
CA MET A 1 -25.78 -3.97 -28.21
C MET A 1 -25.91 -3.42 -26.80
N GLY A 2 -25.07 -2.44 -26.45
CA GLY A 2 -25.11 -1.81 -25.13
C GLY A 2 -26.17 -0.72 -25.17
N LYS A 3 -27.19 -0.81 -24.31
CA LYS A 3 -28.14 0.29 -24.12
C LYS A 3 -27.35 1.49 -23.63
N VAL A 4 -27.26 2.54 -24.45
CA VAL A 4 -26.87 3.87 -23.97
C VAL A 4 -28.06 4.34 -23.15
N LEU A 5 -28.02 4.11 -21.84
CA LEU A 5 -28.98 4.74 -20.94
C LEU A 5 -28.60 6.22 -20.87
N ASP A 6 -29.44 7.05 -21.49
CA ASP A 6 -29.36 8.50 -21.38
C ASP A 6 -29.80 8.92 -19.97
N ALA A 7 -29.20 10.00 -19.46
CA ALA A 7 -29.40 10.49 -18.10
C ALA A 7 -30.86 10.86 -17.72
N SER A 8 -31.80 10.79 -18.66
CA SER A 8 -33.24 10.96 -18.43
C SER A 8 -33.88 9.82 -17.64
N ASP A 9 -33.25 8.63 -17.65
CA ASP A 9 -33.81 7.42 -17.05
C ASP A 9 -33.13 7.04 -15.72
N LEU A 10 -32.19 7.87 -15.25
CA LEU A 10 -31.57 7.70 -13.94
C LEU A 10 -32.60 8.03 -12.86
N SER A 11 -32.84 7.07 -11.95
CA SER A 11 -33.60 7.32 -10.73
C SER A 11 -32.98 8.47 -9.93
N GLU A 12 -33.79 9.27 -9.24
CA GLU A 12 -33.31 10.37 -8.39
C GLU A 12 -32.29 9.85 -7.37
N GLU A 13 -32.50 8.62 -6.89
CA GLU A 13 -31.62 7.87 -6.00
C GLU A 13 -30.26 7.58 -6.64
N ALA A 14 -30.23 7.09 -7.89
CA ALA A 14 -28.97 6.82 -8.60
C ALA A 14 -28.17 8.10 -8.85
N ARG A 15 -28.84 9.24 -9.07
CA ARG A 15 -28.17 10.55 -9.20
C ARG A 15 -27.53 11.02 -7.90
N GLY A 16 -28.16 10.72 -6.76
CA GLY A 16 -27.62 11.05 -5.42
C GLY A 16 -26.35 10.27 -5.06
N CYS A 17 -26.19 9.06 -5.62
CA CYS A 17 -25.05 8.19 -5.32
C CYS A 17 -23.80 8.45 -6.19
N LEU A 18 -23.86 9.33 -7.19
CA LEU A 18 -22.76 9.54 -8.14
C LEU A 18 -21.48 10.09 -7.49
N ASP A 19 -21.64 10.89 -6.43
CA ASP A 19 -20.53 11.50 -5.70
C ASP A 19 -19.89 10.54 -4.69
N LEU A 20 -20.44 9.34 -4.50
CA LEU A 20 -19.88 8.32 -3.62
C LEU A 20 -18.48 7.93 -4.07
N ARG A 21 -17.56 7.85 -3.11
CA ARG A 21 -16.18 7.49 -3.37
C ARG A 21 -16.05 5.99 -3.57
N ILE A 22 -15.17 5.61 -4.49
CA ILE A 22 -14.79 4.21 -4.70
C ILE A 22 -14.28 3.52 -3.41
N ALA A 23 -13.67 4.29 -2.50
CA ALA A 23 -13.19 3.78 -1.21
C ALA A 23 -14.30 3.45 -0.19
N GLU A 24 -15.50 3.99 -0.39
CA GLU A 24 -16.66 3.77 0.49
C GLU A 24 -17.55 2.61 -0.03
N LEU A 25 -17.27 2.10 -1.23
CA LEU A 25 -17.98 0.97 -1.82
C LEU A 25 -17.45 -0.35 -1.26
N ASP A 26 -18.34 -1.32 -1.07
CA ASP A 26 -17.98 -2.68 -0.66
C ASP A 26 -17.38 -3.46 -1.84
N MET A 27 -16.11 -3.18 -2.14
CA MET A 27 -15.33 -3.83 -3.17
C MET A 27 -14.03 -4.38 -2.61
N SER A 28 -13.50 -5.43 -3.24
CA SER A 28 -12.19 -5.95 -2.92
C SER A 28 -11.09 -4.93 -3.17
N SER A 29 -10.01 -5.03 -2.39
CA SER A 29 -8.79 -4.24 -2.61
C SER A 29 -8.26 -4.30 -4.05
N ARG A 30 -8.56 -5.35 -4.82
CA ARG A 30 -8.14 -5.46 -6.23
C ARG A 30 -9.00 -4.59 -7.14
N ALA A 31 -10.31 -4.61 -6.98
CA ALA A 31 -11.23 -3.75 -7.72
C ALA A 31 -10.96 -2.26 -7.42
N THR A 32 -10.83 -1.91 -6.15
CA THR A 32 -10.47 -0.55 -5.72
C THR A 32 -9.14 -0.08 -6.32
N ASN A 33 -8.11 -0.94 -6.30
CA ASN A 33 -6.81 -0.61 -6.89
C ASN A 33 -6.88 -0.44 -8.41
N VAL A 34 -7.66 -1.27 -9.12
CA VAL A 34 -7.84 -1.13 -10.57
C VAL A 34 -8.50 0.22 -10.90
N CYS A 35 -9.57 0.58 -10.19
CA CYS A 35 -10.24 1.88 -10.37
C CYS A 35 -9.27 3.05 -10.15
N GLN A 36 -8.48 3.01 -9.06
CA GLN A 36 -7.48 4.03 -8.77
C GLN A 36 -6.38 4.14 -9.83
N LEU A 37 -5.92 3.01 -10.40
CA LEU A 37 -4.90 2.99 -11.45
C LEU A 37 -5.40 3.62 -12.76
N VAL A 38 -6.67 3.41 -13.10
CA VAL A 38 -7.32 4.05 -14.25
C VAL A 38 -7.64 5.53 -13.98
N GLY A 39 -7.61 5.94 -12.71
CA GLY A 39 -7.87 7.31 -12.28
C GLY A 39 -9.35 7.58 -11.98
N ILE A 40 -10.12 6.54 -11.69
CA ILE A 40 -11.54 6.58 -11.31
C ILE A 40 -11.63 6.67 -9.79
N GLY A 41 -12.19 7.76 -9.27
CA GLY A 41 -12.33 8.04 -7.84
C GLY A 41 -13.76 8.01 -7.31
N THR A 42 -14.75 8.12 -8.19
CA THR A 42 -16.18 8.18 -7.83
C THR A 42 -17.02 7.16 -8.60
N LEU A 43 -18.22 6.88 -8.08
CA LEU A 43 -19.18 5.99 -8.72
C LEU A 43 -19.64 6.52 -10.09
N GLY A 44 -19.83 7.84 -10.23
CA GLY A 44 -20.19 8.45 -11.51
C GLY A 44 -19.10 8.33 -12.58
N GLU A 45 -17.83 8.51 -12.22
CA GLU A 45 -16.69 8.30 -13.14
C GLU A 45 -16.59 6.82 -13.56
N LEU A 46 -16.91 5.91 -12.65
CA LEU A 46 -16.91 4.48 -12.91
C LEU A 46 -18.01 4.09 -13.90
N ALA A 47 -19.23 4.61 -13.71
CA ALA A 47 -20.37 4.37 -14.60
C ALA A 47 -20.13 4.93 -16.02
N GLN A 48 -19.43 6.06 -16.15
CA GLN A 48 -19.04 6.62 -17.46
C GLN A 48 -17.90 5.84 -18.15
N SER A 49 -17.13 5.07 -17.38
CA SER A 49 -16.02 4.28 -17.91
C SER A 49 -16.52 3.03 -18.64
N ARG A 50 -15.70 2.53 -19.57
CA ARG A 50 -15.98 1.28 -20.28
C ARG A 50 -15.19 0.12 -19.71
N GLN A 51 -15.74 -1.09 -19.81
CA GLN A 51 -15.10 -2.32 -19.33
C GLN A 51 -13.73 -2.55 -19.99
N GLU A 52 -13.57 -2.17 -21.26
CA GLU A 52 -12.31 -2.36 -21.99
C GLU A 52 -11.17 -1.54 -21.36
N VAL A 53 -11.46 -0.34 -20.85
CA VAL A 53 -10.47 0.51 -20.19
C VAL A 53 -9.96 -0.15 -18.91
N LEU A 54 -10.86 -0.77 -18.14
CA LEU A 54 -10.49 -1.51 -16.93
C LEU A 54 -9.66 -2.76 -17.26
N LEU A 55 -9.99 -3.48 -18.33
CA LEU A 55 -9.24 -4.67 -18.74
C LEU A 55 -7.82 -4.36 -19.24
N GLN A 56 -7.56 -3.14 -19.71
CA GLN A 56 -6.20 -2.69 -20.05
C GLN A 56 -5.35 -2.37 -18.81
N ALA A 57 -5.96 -2.21 -17.63
CA ALA A 57 -5.22 -1.92 -16.41
C ALA A 57 -4.41 -3.15 -15.93
N PRO A 58 -3.16 -2.94 -15.47
CA PRO A 58 -2.33 -4.05 -15.01
C PRO A 58 -2.96 -4.74 -13.79
N ASN A 59 -2.93 -6.06 -13.78
CA ASN A 59 -3.57 -6.89 -12.75
C ASN A 59 -5.11 -6.81 -12.70
N CYS A 60 -5.78 -6.24 -13.71
CA CYS A 60 -7.21 -6.41 -13.88
C CYS A 60 -7.52 -7.70 -14.64
N GLY A 61 -8.51 -8.46 -14.18
CA GLY A 61 -8.97 -9.68 -14.84
C GLY A 61 -10.48 -9.77 -14.82
N ARG A 62 -11.06 -10.75 -15.54
CA ARG A 62 -12.51 -10.85 -15.72
C ARG A 62 -13.28 -10.82 -14.40
N ARG A 63 -12.82 -11.59 -13.40
CA ARG A 63 -13.43 -11.63 -12.06
C ARG A 63 -13.48 -10.26 -11.38
N THR A 64 -12.46 -9.43 -11.55
CA THR A 64 -12.43 -8.07 -10.99
C THR A 64 -13.41 -7.15 -11.72
N VAL A 65 -13.54 -7.29 -13.03
CA VAL A 65 -14.55 -6.54 -13.80
C VAL A 65 -15.97 -6.96 -13.41
N ASP A 66 -16.23 -8.27 -13.30
CA ASP A 66 -17.55 -8.78 -12.92
C ASP A 66 -17.92 -8.34 -11.48
N GLU A 67 -16.93 -8.20 -10.60
CA GLU A 67 -17.12 -7.66 -9.25
C GLU A 67 -17.53 -6.19 -9.28
N ILE A 68 -16.79 -5.36 -10.04
CA ILE A 68 -17.10 -3.95 -10.23
C ILE A 68 -18.49 -3.77 -10.87
N GLU A 69 -18.84 -4.63 -11.84
CA GLU A 69 -20.15 -4.62 -12.49
C GLU A 69 -21.29 -4.91 -11.51
N ARG A 70 -21.11 -5.89 -10.61
CA ARG A 70 -22.10 -6.19 -9.56
C ARG A 70 -22.25 -5.03 -8.59
N THR A 71 -21.15 -4.38 -8.21
CA THR A 71 -21.23 -3.20 -7.34
C THR A 71 -21.97 -2.06 -8.02
N LEU A 72 -21.70 -1.77 -9.29
CA LEU A 72 -22.48 -0.76 -10.05
C LEU A 72 -23.97 -1.10 -10.09
N ALA A 73 -24.31 -2.38 -10.31
CA ALA A 73 -25.69 -2.84 -10.37
C ALA A 73 -26.44 -2.69 -9.03
N GLN A 74 -25.75 -2.65 -7.89
CA GLN A 74 -26.39 -2.37 -6.58
C GLN A 74 -26.89 -0.92 -6.46
N PHE A 75 -26.36 -0.01 -7.27
CA PHE A 75 -26.77 1.40 -7.32
C PHE A 75 -27.60 1.69 -8.58
N ASP A 76 -28.13 0.65 -9.25
CA ASP A 76 -28.86 0.75 -10.52
C ASP A 76 -28.04 1.41 -11.65
N LEU A 77 -26.71 1.28 -11.60
CA LEU A 77 -25.78 1.78 -12.59
C LEU A 77 -25.18 0.66 -13.44
N THR A 78 -24.74 1.02 -14.63
CA THR A 78 -24.04 0.13 -15.56
C THR A 78 -22.83 0.85 -16.17
N PHE A 79 -21.95 0.11 -16.82
CA PHE A 79 -20.83 0.71 -17.54
C PHE A 79 -21.28 1.47 -18.79
N ALA A 80 -20.42 2.40 -19.24
CA ALA A 80 -20.62 3.22 -20.43
C ALA A 80 -21.90 4.07 -20.41
N MET A 81 -22.40 4.43 -19.23
CA MET A 81 -23.53 5.36 -19.08
C MET A 81 -23.11 6.79 -19.41
N ARG A 82 -24.01 7.53 -20.06
CA ARG A 82 -23.78 8.94 -20.36
C ARG A 82 -24.52 9.81 -19.35
N ILE A 83 -23.82 10.21 -18.30
CA ILE A 83 -24.39 11.08 -17.26
C ILE A 83 -24.22 12.55 -17.68
N THR A 84 -25.34 13.23 -17.99
CA THR A 84 -25.35 14.67 -18.34
C THR A 84 -25.65 15.53 -17.12
N GLY A 85 -24.97 16.67 -16.97
CA GLY A 85 -25.22 17.63 -15.89
C GLY A 85 -24.60 17.26 -14.54
N TRP A 86 -23.94 16.10 -14.44
CA TRP A 86 -23.10 15.76 -13.30
C TRP A 86 -21.67 16.25 -13.52
N ASN A 87 -21.10 16.87 -12.50
CA ASN A 87 -19.72 17.36 -12.52
C ASN A 87 -18.94 16.63 -11.41
N PRO A 88 -17.91 15.84 -11.75
CA PRO A 88 -17.18 15.07 -10.75
C PRO A 88 -16.58 15.99 -9.68
N PRO A 89 -16.67 15.62 -8.39
CA PRO A 89 -16.12 16.42 -7.30
C PRO A 89 -14.60 16.60 -7.49
N LYS A 90 -14.18 17.87 -7.57
CA LYS A 90 -12.76 18.23 -7.76
C LYS A 90 -11.95 17.81 -6.54
N GLY A 91 -11.13 16.78 -6.72
CA GLY A 91 -10.19 16.35 -5.70
C GLY A 91 -10.02 14.85 -5.78
N ARG A 92 -9.12 14.39 -6.65
CA ARG A 92 -8.60 13.04 -6.55
C ARG A 92 -7.93 12.93 -5.18
N PRO A 93 -8.42 12.11 -4.22
CA PRO A 93 -7.52 11.67 -3.17
C PRO A 93 -6.43 10.91 -3.90
N LYS A 94 -5.22 11.49 -3.98
CA LYS A 94 -4.04 10.72 -4.31
C LYS A 94 -4.12 9.53 -3.37
N SER A 95 -4.27 8.33 -3.90
CA SER A 95 -4.38 7.11 -3.10
C SER A 95 -3.36 7.20 -1.98
N SER A 96 -3.83 7.24 -0.73
CA SER A 96 -2.97 7.32 0.45
C SER A 96 -2.01 6.14 0.50
N ASP A 97 -2.30 5.06 -0.24
CA ASP A 97 -1.45 3.87 -0.39
C ASP A 97 -0.36 3.99 -1.49
N GLY A 98 -0.23 5.18 -2.07
CA GLY A 98 0.68 5.46 -3.17
C GLY A 98 1.49 6.74 -3.02
N ALA A 99 1.46 7.40 -1.85
CA ALA A 99 2.43 8.45 -1.51
C ALA A 99 3.83 7.83 -1.35
N ARG A 100 4.36 7.27 -2.45
CA ARG A 100 5.78 7.26 -2.69
C ARG A 100 6.21 8.72 -2.56
N PRO A 101 7.20 9.04 -1.73
CA PRO A 101 7.94 10.26 -1.95
C PRO A 101 8.62 10.16 -3.33
N THR A 102 7.88 10.49 -4.38
CA THR A 102 8.45 10.84 -5.67
C THR A 102 9.19 12.14 -5.42
N HIS A 103 10.52 12.02 -5.37
CA HIS A 103 11.47 13.11 -5.15
C HIS A 103 11.52 13.66 -3.73
N LEU A 104 11.78 12.81 -2.74
CA LEU A 104 12.65 13.30 -1.66
C LEU A 104 14.03 13.49 -2.30
N ARG A 105 14.37 14.76 -2.60
CA ARG A 105 15.77 15.18 -2.67
C ARG A 105 16.48 14.60 -1.44
N PRO A 106 17.74 14.16 -1.49
CA PRO A 106 18.42 13.55 -0.34
C PRO A 106 18.77 14.62 0.71
N ALA A 107 17.77 15.31 1.24
CA ALA A 107 17.85 15.86 2.57
C ALA A 107 17.91 14.64 3.49
N ARG A 108 18.99 14.54 4.29
CA ARG A 108 19.12 13.49 5.31
C ARG A 108 17.81 13.44 6.09
N ILE A 109 17.06 12.35 5.95
CA ILE A 109 15.87 12.17 6.76
C ILE A 109 16.39 11.87 8.17
N ALA A 110 16.08 12.74 9.11
CA ALA A 110 16.36 12.52 10.52
C ALA A 110 15.36 11.47 11.02
N VAL A 111 15.67 10.20 10.76
CA VAL A 111 14.87 9.05 11.19
C VAL A 111 14.93 8.90 12.72
N SER A 112 16.03 9.35 13.31
CA SER A 112 16.38 9.17 14.72
C SER A 112 15.95 10.33 15.64
N ARG A 113 14.83 11.02 15.39
CA ARG A 113 14.42 12.12 16.30
C ARG A 113 13.95 11.64 17.68
N ASN A 114 13.35 10.44 17.74
CA ASN A 114 12.75 9.91 18.96
C ASN A 114 13.23 8.49 19.34
N ALA A 115 14.14 7.89 18.55
CA ALA A 115 14.62 6.55 18.81
C ALA A 115 15.50 6.51 20.07
N THR A 116 15.13 5.65 21.03
CA THR A 116 15.87 5.49 22.29
C THR A 116 16.87 4.34 22.26
N CYS A 117 16.70 3.40 21.32
CA CYS A 117 17.60 2.27 21.10
C CYS A 117 17.74 1.91 19.61
N LEU A 118 18.54 0.88 19.33
CA LEU A 118 18.76 0.35 17.99
C LEU A 118 17.47 -0.18 17.35
N GLU A 119 16.65 -0.90 18.12
CA GLU A 119 15.40 -1.48 17.66
C GLU A 119 14.40 -0.41 17.23
N ASP A 120 14.28 0.68 18.00
CA ASP A 120 13.46 1.84 17.65
C ASP A 120 13.92 2.46 16.32
N GLU A 121 15.23 2.68 16.17
CA GLU A 121 15.78 3.27 14.94
C GLU A 121 15.57 2.36 13.72
N LEU A 122 15.77 1.05 13.88
CA LEU A 122 15.52 0.07 12.82
C LEU A 122 14.04 0.02 12.45
N ARG A 123 13.14 0.14 13.43
CA ARG A 123 11.70 0.19 13.19
C ARG A 123 11.30 1.46 12.45
N ASP A 124 11.79 2.61 12.88
CA ASP A 124 11.54 3.90 12.23
C ASP A 124 12.04 3.89 10.78
N LEU A 125 13.21 3.30 10.51
CA LEU A 125 13.74 3.15 9.15
C LEU A 125 12.79 2.37 8.24
N VAL A 126 12.27 1.23 8.70
CA VAL A 126 11.35 0.42 7.90
C VAL A 126 10.00 1.13 7.70
N GLN A 127 9.53 1.86 8.71
CA GLN A 127 8.27 2.61 8.64
C GLN A 127 8.28 3.72 7.56
N LEU A 128 9.46 4.25 7.18
CA LEU A 128 9.59 5.20 6.07
C LEU A 128 9.17 4.61 4.72
N VAL A 129 9.28 3.29 4.54
CA VAL A 129 9.15 2.65 3.22
C VAL A 129 7.95 1.73 3.10
N VAL A 130 7.45 1.26 4.23
CA VAL A 130 6.42 0.25 4.32
C VAL A 130 5.55 0.53 5.53
N GLN A 131 4.24 0.49 5.33
CA GLN A 131 3.24 0.66 6.37
C GLN A 131 2.49 -0.65 6.63
N ASP A 132 1.68 -0.66 7.70
CA ASP A 132 0.75 -1.72 8.09
C ASP A 132 1.41 -3.08 8.38
N ARG A 133 0.67 -4.17 8.16
CA ARG A 133 1.12 -5.56 8.35
C ARG A 133 2.46 -5.90 7.67
N ASN A 134 2.84 -5.17 6.63
CA ASN A 134 4.11 -5.39 5.92
C ASN A 134 5.31 -4.89 6.72
N LEU A 135 5.14 -3.88 7.58
CA LEU A 135 6.15 -3.41 8.53
C LEU A 135 6.46 -4.54 9.51
N GLU A 136 5.43 -5.05 10.19
CA GLU A 136 5.58 -6.13 11.18
C GLU A 136 6.20 -7.40 10.59
N MET A 137 5.81 -7.76 9.38
CA MET A 137 6.42 -8.90 8.68
C MET A 137 7.91 -8.68 8.42
N ALA A 138 8.33 -7.49 7.98
CA ALA A 138 9.73 -7.19 7.72
C ALA A 138 10.56 -7.16 9.02
N ILE A 139 10.03 -6.55 10.09
CA ILE A 139 10.67 -6.50 11.42
C ILE A 139 10.90 -7.92 11.95
N LYS A 140 9.86 -8.77 11.93
CA LYS A 140 9.95 -10.19 12.37
C LYS A 140 10.92 -11.01 11.52
N GLN A 141 10.88 -10.83 10.19
CA GLN A 141 11.76 -11.54 9.28
C GLN A 141 13.24 -11.22 9.56
N TRP A 142 13.56 -9.95 9.84
CA TRP A 142 14.94 -9.51 10.04
C TRP A 142 15.41 -9.58 11.50
N GLY A 143 14.48 -9.77 12.45
CA GLY A 143 14.76 -9.82 13.88
C GLY A 143 15.05 -8.45 14.48
N PHE A 144 14.46 -7.39 13.91
CA PHE A 144 14.71 -6.01 14.35
C PHE A 144 13.96 -5.64 15.64
N ALA A 145 13.12 -6.52 16.18
CA ALA A 145 12.45 -6.35 17.47
C ALA A 145 13.26 -6.93 18.65
N GLY A 146 14.47 -7.45 18.41
CA GLY A 146 15.30 -8.06 19.45
C GLY A 146 14.90 -9.49 19.84
N ASP A 147 13.85 -10.05 19.23
CA ASP A 147 13.38 -11.43 19.42
C ASP A 147 14.08 -12.45 18.51
N GLY A 148 15.03 -11.99 17.69
CA GLY A 148 15.77 -12.81 16.74
C GLY A 148 15.06 -12.97 15.40
N ARG A 149 15.79 -13.49 14.41
CA ARG A 149 15.30 -13.59 13.03
C ARG A 149 14.29 -14.73 12.91
N ARG A 150 13.15 -14.47 12.28
CA ARG A 150 12.16 -15.52 11.97
C ARG A 150 12.24 -15.97 10.51
N THR A 151 11.94 -17.26 10.27
CA THR A 151 11.93 -17.81 8.91
C THR A 151 10.74 -17.29 8.11
N LEU A 152 10.91 -17.24 6.78
CA LEU A 152 9.85 -16.80 5.86
C LEU A 152 8.60 -17.67 5.97
N GLU A 153 8.78 -18.97 6.21
CA GLU A 153 7.73 -19.95 6.40
C GLU A 153 6.96 -19.68 7.71
N SER A 154 7.66 -19.42 8.82
CA SER A 154 7.03 -19.11 10.11
C SER A 154 6.23 -17.81 10.05
N VAL A 155 6.82 -16.75 9.48
CA VAL A 155 6.12 -15.47 9.28
C VAL A 155 4.94 -15.66 8.33
N GLY A 156 5.11 -16.40 7.24
CA GLY A 156 4.03 -16.67 6.29
C GLY A 156 2.85 -17.37 6.94
N ALA A 157 3.10 -18.42 7.72
CA ALA A 157 2.07 -19.18 8.42
C ALA A 157 1.27 -18.31 9.40
N GLU A 158 1.93 -17.46 10.18
CA GLU A 158 1.27 -16.57 11.14
C GLU A 158 0.29 -15.59 10.48
N TYR A 159 0.66 -15.05 9.33
CA TYR A 159 -0.16 -14.07 8.60
C TYR A 159 -1.05 -14.71 7.51
N GLY A 160 -1.18 -16.04 7.49
CA GLY A 160 -2.03 -16.76 6.53
C GLY A 160 -1.58 -16.60 5.08
N MET A 161 -0.26 -16.48 4.83
CA MET A 161 0.29 -16.27 3.50
C MET A 161 1.45 -17.20 3.15
N THR A 162 1.76 -17.30 1.86
CA THR A 162 2.85 -18.16 1.39
C THR A 162 4.21 -17.56 1.70
N ARG A 163 5.21 -18.44 1.90
CA ARG A 163 6.63 -18.09 2.01
C ARG A 163 7.09 -17.11 0.91
N GLU A 164 6.68 -17.36 -0.33
CA GLU A 164 7.05 -16.53 -1.47
C GLU A 164 6.46 -15.11 -1.38
N ARG A 165 5.25 -14.96 -0.84
CA ARG A 165 4.66 -13.62 -0.61
C ARG A 165 5.47 -12.83 0.42
N VAL A 166 5.88 -13.47 1.51
CA VAL A 166 6.74 -12.83 2.53
C VAL A 166 8.07 -12.40 1.90
N ARG A 167 8.70 -13.29 1.12
CA ARG A 167 9.95 -12.98 0.40
C ARG A 167 9.80 -11.76 -0.53
N GLN A 168 8.70 -11.68 -1.28
CA GLN A 168 8.42 -10.55 -2.15
C GLN A 168 8.22 -9.24 -1.39
N ILE A 169 7.57 -9.29 -0.22
CA ILE A 169 7.42 -8.12 0.66
C ILE A 169 8.80 -7.66 1.12
N GLY A 170 9.61 -8.55 1.70
CA GLY A 170 10.97 -8.24 2.16
C GLY A 170 11.84 -7.62 1.05
N ARG A 171 11.85 -8.22 -0.15
CA ARG A 171 12.61 -7.69 -1.30
C ARG A 171 12.17 -6.26 -1.69
N ARG A 172 10.85 -6.01 -1.74
CA ARG A 172 10.33 -4.68 -2.05
C ARG A 172 10.67 -3.66 -0.97
N THR A 173 10.67 -4.06 0.30
CA THR A 173 11.09 -3.20 1.42
C THR A 173 12.56 -2.81 1.26
N GLU A 174 13.43 -3.78 1.01
CA GLU A 174 14.88 -3.56 0.82
C GLU A 174 15.16 -2.62 -0.36
N ASP A 175 14.55 -2.88 -1.52
CA ASP A 175 14.71 -2.06 -2.74
C ASP A 175 14.23 -0.60 -2.53
N ARG A 176 13.30 -0.38 -1.60
CA ARG A 176 12.86 0.97 -1.21
C ARG A 176 13.85 1.61 -0.25
N LEU A 177 14.30 0.89 0.79
CA LEU A 177 15.25 1.41 1.78
C LEU A 177 16.54 1.92 1.12
N LYS A 178 17.04 1.23 0.10
CA LYS A 178 18.24 1.64 -0.68
C LYS A 178 18.14 3.04 -1.30
N LYS A 179 16.94 3.60 -1.44
CA LYS A 179 16.70 4.91 -2.03
C LYS A 179 16.75 6.05 -1.01
N TYR A 180 16.78 5.74 0.29
CA TYR A 180 16.75 6.72 1.36
C TYR A 180 18.15 6.93 1.94
N ASN A 181 18.46 8.19 2.23
CA ASN A 181 19.66 8.55 2.98
C ASN A 181 19.23 9.01 4.38
N ALA A 182 19.17 8.06 5.32
CA ALA A 182 18.74 8.28 6.68
C ALA A 182 19.93 8.55 7.62
N ALA A 183 19.74 9.41 8.62
CA ALA A 183 20.65 9.46 9.75
C ALA A 183 20.36 8.27 10.69
N THR A 184 21.37 7.44 10.93
CA THR A 184 21.25 6.19 11.70
C THR A 184 22.32 6.11 12.81
N PRO A 185 22.30 7.02 13.81
CA PRO A 185 23.29 7.03 14.89
C PRO A 185 23.37 5.70 15.66
N TRP A 186 22.24 5.04 15.96
CA TRP A 186 22.24 3.79 16.75
C TRP A 186 22.79 2.62 15.94
N LEU A 187 22.34 2.45 14.71
CA LEU A 187 22.83 1.41 13.80
C LEU A 187 24.31 1.64 13.47
N ARG A 188 24.74 2.89 13.29
CA ARG A 188 26.16 3.19 13.05
C ARG A 188 27.00 2.83 14.26
N ARG A 189 26.62 3.28 15.46
CA ARG A 189 27.27 2.89 16.72
C ARG A 189 27.33 1.36 16.86
N ALA A 190 26.26 0.66 16.53
CA ALA A 190 26.21 -0.79 16.62
C ALA A 190 27.17 -1.50 15.66
N VAL A 191 27.25 -1.03 14.41
CA VAL A 191 28.19 -1.56 13.41
C VAL A 191 29.64 -1.26 13.79
N ASP A 192 29.92 -0.05 14.30
CA ASP A 192 31.25 0.37 14.72
C ASP A 192 31.73 -0.48 15.92
N LEU A 193 30.91 -0.61 16.97
CA LEU A 193 31.20 -1.47 18.12
C LEU A 193 31.37 -2.94 17.74
N ALA A 194 30.50 -3.47 16.87
CA ALA A 194 30.64 -4.84 16.39
C ALA A 194 31.95 -5.04 15.62
N SER A 195 32.38 -4.06 14.83
CA SER A 195 33.61 -4.12 14.06
C SER A 195 34.86 -4.05 14.94
N GLU A 196 34.81 -3.27 16.02
CA GLU A 196 35.91 -3.10 16.98
C GLU A 196 36.06 -4.28 17.94
N LEU A 197 34.94 -4.80 18.45
CA LEU A 197 34.95 -5.81 19.51
C LEU A 197 34.93 -7.25 18.97
N CYS A 198 34.54 -7.48 17.71
CA CYS A 198 34.51 -8.84 17.19
C CYS A 198 35.93 -9.44 17.03
N PRO A 199 36.11 -10.74 17.36
CA PRO A 199 35.06 -11.70 17.72
C PRO A 199 34.78 -11.72 19.24
N ILE A 200 33.54 -11.40 19.63
CA ILE A 200 33.00 -11.60 21.00
C ILE A 200 31.63 -12.29 20.95
N PRO A 201 31.20 -12.96 22.04
CA PRO A 201 29.85 -13.51 22.14
C PRO A 201 28.77 -12.43 21.92
N ALA A 202 27.71 -12.78 21.21
CA ALA A 202 26.61 -11.85 20.91
C ALA A 202 25.96 -11.24 22.17
N LEU A 203 25.91 -12.00 23.27
CA LEU A 203 25.38 -11.51 24.55
C LEU A 203 26.27 -10.43 25.17
N GLU A 204 27.60 -10.54 25.01
CA GLU A 204 28.54 -9.52 25.48
C GLU A 204 28.42 -8.26 24.62
N LEU A 205 28.36 -8.42 23.29
CA LEU A 205 28.13 -7.29 22.38
C LEU A 205 26.80 -6.57 22.69
N ALA A 206 25.74 -7.31 23.01
CA ALA A 206 24.45 -6.72 23.36
C ALA A 206 24.51 -5.85 24.63
N ARG A 207 25.37 -6.20 25.61
CA ARG A 207 25.55 -5.39 26.83
C ARG A 207 26.23 -4.05 26.54
N GLU A 208 27.12 -4.00 25.56
CA GLU A 208 27.80 -2.76 25.13
C GLU A 208 26.90 -1.84 24.29
N LEU A 209 25.77 -2.37 23.79
CA LEU A 209 24.78 -1.64 22.99
C LEU A 209 23.64 -1.04 23.80
N GLN A 210 23.42 -1.50 25.05
CA GLN A 210 22.44 -0.95 26.00
C GLN A 210 22.91 0.39 26.58
#